data_AF-A0A7S2RCP9-F1
#
_entry.id   AF-A0A7S2RCP9-F1
#
_cell.length_a   1.000
_cell.length_b   1.000
_cell.length_c   1.000
_cell.angle_alpha   90.00
_cell.angle_beta   90.00
_cell.angle_gamma   90.00
#
_symmetry.space_group_name_H-M   'P 1'
#
loop_
_entity.id
_entity.type
_entity.pdbx_description
1 polymer ?
#
loop_
_entity_poly.entity_id
_entity_poly.type
_entity_poly.pdbx_seq_one_letter_code
_entity_poly.pdbx_strand_id
1 'polypeptide(L)'
;VKNLEEDDYQHFFPIQALVIPEVIASERHGHVRTRDICVSAPTGSGKTLAFVLPILNALSSRKIRRLRALVVLPSRDLATQVAKVFEKYVQGSDLKVGLAIGQTDFEAEQKSLILGNVDPTLQTNSSLLYGATSDPQTAVLQHIMQPFNVQSALHAFGDTMSLNRRNESISVPLSGQSAVDILICTPGRLMSHLENTPAFSLQHLRFLVI
;
A
#
# COMPACT_ATOMS: atom_id res chain seq x y z
N VAL A 1 -12.37 -9.58 -17.23
CA VAL A 1 -13.56 -9.86 -18.06
C VAL A 1 -13.82 -11.36 -18.09
N LYS A 2 -12.90 -12.19 -18.59
CA LYS A 2 -13.02 -13.67 -18.57
C LYS A 2 -13.43 -14.25 -17.21
N ASN A 3 -12.76 -13.86 -16.12
CA ASN A 3 -13.06 -14.39 -14.78
C ASN A 3 -14.45 -13.97 -14.24
N LEU A 4 -15.07 -12.92 -14.81
CA LEU A 4 -16.46 -12.54 -14.49
C LEU A 4 -17.45 -13.37 -15.30
N GLU A 5 -17.12 -13.64 -16.57
CA GLU A 5 -17.93 -14.50 -17.46
C GLU A 5 -17.96 -15.94 -16.94
N GLU A 6 -16.85 -16.45 -16.40
CA GLU A 6 -16.76 -17.77 -15.75
C GLU A 6 -17.66 -17.90 -14.51
N ASP A 7 -18.01 -16.78 -13.87
CA ASP A 7 -18.91 -16.73 -12.71
C ASP A 7 -20.37 -16.49 -13.08
N ASP A 8 -20.69 -16.50 -14.39
CA ASP A 8 -22.02 -16.18 -14.92
C ASP A 8 -22.55 -14.82 -14.43
N TYR A 9 -21.65 -13.85 -14.22
CA TYR A 9 -22.03 -12.48 -13.89
C TYR A 9 -22.59 -11.78 -15.14
N GLN A 10 -23.89 -11.95 -15.38
CA GLN A 10 -24.61 -11.26 -16.45
C GLN A 10 -25.02 -9.83 -16.05
N HIS A 11 -25.30 -9.62 -14.75
CA HIS A 11 -25.80 -8.35 -14.23
C HIS A 11 -25.14 -7.99 -12.90
N PHE A 12 -24.79 -6.70 -12.76
CA PHE A 12 -24.28 -6.15 -11.51
C PHE A 12 -25.43 -5.90 -10.52
N PHE A 13 -25.16 -6.12 -9.24
CA PHE A 13 -26.05 -5.66 -8.17
C PHE A 13 -26.18 -4.13 -8.23
N PRO A 14 -27.30 -3.54 -7.75
CA PRO A 14 -27.51 -2.09 -7.82
C PRO A 14 -26.34 -1.27 -7.27
N ILE A 15 -25.74 -1.69 -6.16
CA ILE A 15 -24.60 -0.98 -5.58
C ILE A 15 -23.34 -1.06 -6.44
N GLN A 16 -23.11 -2.19 -7.11
CA GLN A 16 -21.98 -2.38 -8.02
C GLN A 16 -22.16 -1.51 -9.28
N ALA A 17 -23.38 -1.46 -9.83
CA ALA A 17 -23.70 -0.63 -10.98
C ALA A 17 -23.54 0.88 -10.72
N LEU A 18 -23.72 1.32 -9.47
CA LEU A 18 -23.50 2.70 -9.05
C LEU A 18 -22.02 3.00 -8.76
N VAL A 19 -21.35 2.15 -8.00
CA VAL A 19 -20.00 2.42 -7.49
C VAL A 19 -18.92 2.18 -8.54
N ILE A 20 -19.01 1.08 -9.31
CA ILE A 20 -17.93 0.68 -10.22
C ILE A 20 -17.64 1.75 -11.29
N PRO A 21 -18.65 2.29 -12.01
CA PRO A 21 -18.39 3.30 -13.03
C PRO A 21 -17.84 4.60 -12.43
N GLU A 22 -18.34 5.01 -11.26
CA GLU A 22 -17.89 6.22 -10.56
C GLU A 22 -16.41 6.13 -10.18
N VAL A 23 -15.98 5.02 -9.58
CA VAL A 23 -14.57 4.80 -9.23
C VAL A 23 -13.69 4.74 -10.48
N ILE A 24 -14.11 4.05 -11.55
CA ILE A 24 -13.34 3.99 -12.80
C ILE A 24 -13.23 5.37 -13.46
N ALA A 25 -14.31 6.15 -13.47
CA ALA A 25 -14.33 7.48 -14.06
C ALA A 25 -13.42 8.45 -13.31
N SER A 26 -13.47 8.45 -11.97
CA SER A 26 -12.62 9.30 -11.14
C SER A 26 -11.12 9.01 -11.34
N GLU A 27 -10.76 7.74 -11.56
CA GLU A 27 -9.38 7.33 -11.84
C GLU A 27 -8.84 7.79 -13.22
N ARG A 28 -9.71 7.97 -14.21
CA ARG A 28 -9.31 8.38 -15.57
C ARG A 28 -9.14 9.89 -15.71
N HIS A 29 -9.86 10.69 -14.93
CA HIS A 29 -9.89 12.14 -15.08
C HIS A 29 -9.05 12.81 -13.98
N GLY A 30 -7.75 12.94 -14.21
CA GLY A 30 -6.79 13.51 -13.24
C GLY A 30 -7.05 14.96 -12.81
N HIS A 31 -8.00 15.66 -13.43
CA HIS A 31 -8.43 17.02 -13.04
C HIS A 31 -9.68 17.05 -12.16
N VAL A 32 -10.40 15.93 -12.05
CA VAL A 32 -11.54 15.80 -11.13
C VAL A 32 -11.01 15.20 -9.85
N ARG A 33 -11.22 15.89 -8.73
CA ARG A 33 -10.82 15.39 -7.41
C ARG A 33 -11.49 14.02 -7.19
N THR A 34 -10.69 12.96 -7.04
CA THR A 34 -11.17 11.66 -6.57
C THR A 34 -11.88 11.89 -5.24
N ARG A 35 -13.17 11.56 -5.18
CA ARG A 35 -13.98 11.74 -3.98
C ARG A 35 -13.97 10.44 -3.18
N ASP A 36 -14.00 10.59 -1.87
CA ASP A 36 -14.23 9.46 -0.99
C ASP A 36 -15.67 8.96 -1.19
N ILE A 37 -15.84 7.64 -1.27
CA ILE A 37 -17.14 7.01 -1.47
C ILE A 37 -17.49 6.24 -0.22
N CYS A 38 -18.62 6.60 0.40
CA CYS A 38 -19.22 5.81 1.47
C CYS A 38 -20.32 4.92 0.88
N VAL A 39 -20.19 3.61 1.07
CA VAL A 39 -21.15 2.62 0.58
C VAL A 39 -21.92 2.03 1.75
N SER A 40 -23.22 2.32 1.81
CA SER A 40 -24.15 1.70 2.78
C SER A 40 -25.14 0.81 2.03
N ALA A 41 -25.05 -0.50 2.28
CA ALA A 41 -25.94 -1.51 1.71
C ALA A 41 -25.99 -2.73 2.63
N PRO A 42 -27.09 -3.52 2.64
CA PRO A 42 -27.20 -4.71 3.48
C PRO A 42 -26.10 -5.76 3.20
N THR A 43 -25.96 -6.72 4.11
CA THR A 43 -25.11 -7.89 3.88
C THR A 43 -25.64 -8.67 2.66
N GLY A 44 -24.75 -9.28 1.89
CA GLY A 44 -25.13 -9.97 0.66
C GLY A 44 -25.38 -9.08 -0.57
N SER A 45 -25.34 -7.74 -0.45
CA SER A 45 -25.56 -6.84 -1.61
C SER A 45 -24.41 -6.76 -2.62
N GLY A 46 -23.39 -7.61 -2.52
CA GLY A 46 -22.27 -7.62 -3.47
C GLY A 46 -21.25 -6.48 -3.30
N LYS A 47 -21.17 -5.85 -2.12
CA LYS A 47 -20.23 -4.74 -1.82
C LYS A 47 -18.77 -5.07 -2.12
N THR A 48 -18.35 -6.32 -1.91
CA THR A 48 -16.96 -6.73 -2.15
C THR A 48 -16.51 -6.47 -3.59
N LEU A 49 -17.30 -6.90 -4.58
CA LEU A 49 -16.97 -6.66 -5.98
C LEU A 49 -17.07 -5.19 -6.38
N ALA A 50 -17.87 -4.40 -5.66
CA ALA A 50 -18.01 -2.97 -5.92
C ALA A 50 -16.68 -2.20 -5.74
N PHE A 51 -15.78 -2.66 -4.86
CA PHE A 51 -14.44 -2.10 -4.75
C PHE A 51 -13.35 -2.96 -5.41
N VAL A 52 -13.49 -4.30 -5.46
CA VAL A 52 -12.48 -5.18 -6.08
C VAL A 52 -12.31 -4.86 -7.57
N LEU A 53 -13.41 -4.82 -8.34
CA LEU A 53 -13.35 -4.67 -9.79
C LEU A 53 -12.70 -3.35 -10.25
N PRO A 54 -13.07 -2.17 -9.71
CA PRO A 54 -12.44 -0.93 -10.12
C PRO A 54 -10.95 -0.86 -9.71
N ILE A 55 -10.57 -1.42 -8.55
CA ILE A 55 -9.16 -1.52 -8.13
C ILE A 55 -8.37 -2.36 -9.15
N LEU A 56 -8.87 -3.55 -9.51
CA LEU A 56 -8.20 -4.41 -10.48
C LEU A 56 -8.09 -3.74 -11.85
N ASN A 57 -9.14 -3.07 -12.30
CA ASN A 57 -9.12 -2.29 -13.54
C ASN A 57 -8.04 -1.20 -13.51
N ALA A 58 -7.95 -0.42 -12.43
CA ALA A 58 -6.97 0.64 -12.27
C ALA A 58 -5.52 0.14 -12.20
N LEU A 59 -5.31 -1.03 -11.59
CA LEU A 59 -3.98 -1.62 -11.43
C LEU A 59 -3.55 -2.46 -12.64
N SER A 60 -4.47 -2.87 -13.51
CA SER A 60 -4.17 -3.74 -14.67
C SER A 60 -3.11 -3.16 -15.63
N SER A 61 -3.04 -1.84 -15.76
CA SER A 61 -2.12 -1.13 -16.67
C SER A 61 -0.80 -0.71 -16.03
N ARG A 62 -0.57 -1.08 -14.75
CA ARG A 62 0.69 -0.78 -14.04
C ARG A 62 1.90 -1.36 -14.80
N LYS A 63 3.03 -0.65 -14.73
CA LYS A 63 4.32 -1.12 -15.29
C LYS A 63 5.28 -1.66 -14.23
N ILE A 64 5.21 -1.11 -13.02
CA ILE A 64 6.12 -1.44 -11.91
C ILE A 64 5.26 -1.88 -10.74
N ARG A 65 5.54 -3.06 -10.18
CA ARG A 65 4.87 -3.57 -8.98
C ARG A 65 5.19 -2.71 -7.76
N ARG A 66 4.14 -2.17 -7.14
CA ARG A 66 4.19 -1.35 -5.92
C ARG A 66 2.85 -1.44 -5.22
N LEU A 67 2.86 -1.37 -3.88
CA LEU A 67 1.64 -1.36 -3.09
C LEU A 67 0.80 -0.12 -3.40
N ARG A 68 -0.34 -0.33 -4.07
CA ARG A 68 -1.25 0.74 -4.54
C ARG A 68 -2.67 0.60 -4.01
N ALA A 69 -3.06 -0.57 -3.51
CA ALA A 69 -4.34 -0.76 -2.86
C ALA A 69 -4.18 -1.40 -1.49
N LEU A 70 -4.83 -0.83 -0.49
CA LEU A 70 -4.84 -1.30 0.88
C LEU A 70 -6.30 -1.53 1.30
N VAL A 71 -6.61 -2.73 1.77
CA VAL A 71 -7.93 -3.14 2.23
C VAL A 71 -7.81 -3.56 3.69
N VAL A 72 -8.31 -2.71 4.58
CA VAL A 72 -8.24 -2.91 6.04
C VAL A 72 -9.57 -3.46 6.52
N LEU A 73 -9.57 -4.64 7.12
CA LEU A 73 -10.80 -5.34 7.51
C LEU A 73 -10.80 -5.69 9.01
N PRO A 74 -11.97 -5.68 9.67
CA PRO A 74 -12.06 -5.82 11.12
C PRO A 74 -11.66 -7.20 11.65
N SER A 75 -11.72 -8.26 10.85
CA SER A 75 -11.42 -9.62 11.29
C SER A 75 -10.55 -10.39 10.29
N ARG A 76 -9.83 -11.39 10.82
CA ARG A 76 -9.00 -12.31 10.03
C ARG A 76 -9.81 -13.11 9.02
N ASP A 77 -11.00 -13.56 9.42
CA ASP A 77 -11.87 -14.36 8.58
C ASP A 77 -12.40 -13.55 7.39
N LEU A 78 -12.84 -12.31 7.65
CA LEU A 78 -13.29 -11.41 6.58
C LEU A 78 -12.14 -11.04 5.64
N ALA A 79 -10.95 -10.77 6.18
CA ALA A 79 -9.75 -10.54 5.37
C ALA A 79 -9.41 -11.73 4.47
N THR A 80 -9.47 -12.94 5.01
CA THR A 80 -9.24 -14.17 4.24
C THR A 80 -10.28 -14.36 3.14
N GLN A 81 -11.56 -14.07 3.43
CA GLN A 81 -12.64 -14.14 2.43
C GLN A 81 -12.42 -13.13 1.30
N VAL A 82 -12.10 -11.87 1.61
CA VAL A 82 -11.86 -10.84 0.61
C VAL A 82 -10.59 -11.11 -0.19
N ALA A 83 -9.53 -11.63 0.44
CA ALA A 83 -8.31 -12.02 -0.27
C ALA A 83 -8.57 -13.09 -1.33
N LYS A 84 -9.38 -14.12 -1.01
CA LYS A 84 -9.81 -15.14 -1.99
C LYS A 84 -10.56 -14.55 -3.19
N VAL A 85 -11.38 -13.52 -2.95
CA VAL A 85 -12.06 -12.79 -4.04
C VAL A 85 -11.03 -12.09 -4.92
N PHE A 86 -10.08 -11.35 -4.35
CA PHE A 86 -9.00 -10.73 -5.13
C PHE A 86 -8.21 -11.78 -5.92
N GLU A 87 -7.74 -12.85 -5.26
CA GLU A 87 -6.97 -13.94 -5.87
C GLU A 87 -7.69 -14.56 -7.08
N LYS A 88 -9.00 -14.77 -6.98
CA LYS A 88 -9.83 -15.27 -8.07
C LYS A 88 -9.83 -14.32 -9.27
N TYR A 89 -10.04 -13.02 -9.04
CA TYR A 89 -10.16 -12.06 -10.14
C TYR A 89 -8.82 -11.53 -10.68
N VAL A 90 -7.69 -11.82 -10.02
CA VAL A 90 -6.34 -11.55 -10.57
C VAL A 90 -5.78 -12.69 -11.42
N GLN A 91 -6.42 -13.87 -11.45
CA GLN A 91 -5.95 -15.00 -12.26
C GLN A 91 -5.77 -14.58 -13.72
N GLY A 92 -4.61 -14.90 -14.30
CA GLY A 92 -4.23 -14.47 -15.66
C GLY A 92 -3.62 -13.07 -15.74
N SER A 93 -3.37 -12.39 -14.62
CA SER A 93 -2.64 -11.12 -14.55
C SER A 93 -1.35 -11.25 -13.70
N ASP A 94 -0.41 -10.32 -13.84
CA ASP A 94 0.78 -10.28 -12.96
C ASP A 94 0.53 -9.59 -11.61
N LEU A 95 -0.72 -9.24 -11.28
CA LEU A 95 -1.03 -8.52 -10.05
C LEU A 95 -0.75 -9.43 -8.85
N LYS A 96 -0.08 -8.89 -7.83
CA LYS A 96 0.24 -9.64 -6.62
C LYS A 96 -0.58 -9.15 -5.44
N VAL A 97 -1.26 -10.10 -4.81
CA VAL A 97 -2.12 -9.90 -3.66
C VAL A 97 -1.38 -10.42 -2.42
N GLY A 98 -1.24 -9.58 -1.40
CA GLY A 98 -0.69 -9.92 -0.10
C GLY A 98 -1.76 -9.99 0.97
N LEU A 99 -1.54 -10.84 1.97
CA LEU A 99 -2.39 -10.99 3.14
C LEU A 99 -1.54 -10.82 4.40
N ALA A 100 -1.89 -9.84 5.25
CA ALA A 100 -1.21 -9.57 6.51
C ALA A 100 -2.20 -9.59 7.67
N ILE A 101 -2.37 -10.77 8.27
CA ILE A 101 -3.35 -11.00 9.34
C ILE A 101 -2.76 -11.69 10.57
N GLY A 102 -1.47 -12.02 10.55
CA GLY A 102 -0.79 -12.72 11.66
C GLY A 102 -1.20 -14.19 11.77
N GLN A 103 -1.41 -14.84 10.63
CA GLN A 103 -1.58 -16.29 10.54
C GLN A 103 -0.25 -17.02 10.39
N THR A 104 0.76 -16.34 9.86
CA THR A 104 2.13 -16.87 9.70
C THR A 104 3.12 -16.06 10.51
N ASP A 105 4.32 -16.60 10.67
CA ASP A 105 5.41 -15.91 11.36
C ASP A 105 5.63 -14.52 10.77
N PHE A 106 5.90 -13.54 11.63
CA PHE A 106 6.03 -12.16 11.20
C PHE A 106 7.11 -11.99 10.14
N GLU A 107 8.26 -12.63 10.31
CA GLU A 107 9.35 -12.59 9.34
C GLU A 107 8.95 -13.19 7.97
N ALA A 108 8.10 -14.21 7.97
CA ALA A 108 7.57 -14.79 6.73
C ALA A 108 6.63 -13.80 6.02
N GLU A 109 5.77 -13.11 6.76
CA GLU A 109 4.93 -12.03 6.20
C GLU A 109 5.79 -10.86 5.70
N GLN A 110 6.86 -10.48 6.40
CA GLN A 110 7.77 -9.43 5.94
C GLN A 110 8.40 -9.75 4.58
N LYS A 111 8.91 -10.98 4.45
CA LYS A 111 9.51 -11.47 3.19
C LYS A 111 8.50 -11.56 2.06
N SER A 112 7.22 -11.78 2.36
CA SER A 112 6.16 -11.84 1.33
C SER A 112 5.69 -10.45 0.89
N LEU A 113 5.89 -9.41 1.70
CA LEU A 113 5.46 -8.04 1.42
C LEU A 113 6.54 -7.18 0.75
N ILE A 114 7.82 -7.48 0.96
CA ILE A 114 8.96 -6.69 0.46
C ILE A 114 9.90 -7.57 -0.35
N LEU A 115 10.29 -7.10 -1.54
CA LEU A 115 11.35 -7.72 -2.32
C LEU A 115 12.68 -7.31 -1.69
N GLY A 116 13.36 -8.28 -1.08
CA GLY A 116 14.67 -8.08 -0.49
C GLY A 116 15.67 -7.60 -1.54
N ASN A 117 16.08 -6.34 -1.42
CA ASN A 117 17.36 -5.78 -1.85
C ASN A 117 17.50 -4.46 -1.09
N VAL A 118 17.77 -4.56 0.20
CA VAL A 118 18.49 -3.50 0.92
C VAL A 118 19.91 -4.01 0.99
N ASP A 119 20.85 -3.36 0.28
CA ASP A 119 22.26 -3.71 0.36
C ASP A 119 22.69 -3.76 1.84
N PRO A 120 23.20 -4.90 2.34
CA PRO A 120 23.61 -5.04 3.75
C PRO A 120 24.70 -4.03 4.15
N THR A 121 25.47 -3.52 3.18
CA THR A 121 26.53 -2.52 3.36
C THR A 121 26.00 -1.12 3.70
N LEU A 122 24.71 -0.85 3.53
CA LEU A 122 24.08 0.42 3.93
C LEU A 122 23.56 0.40 5.37
N GLN A 123 23.52 -0.75 6.04
CA GLN A 123 23.15 -0.84 7.47
C GLN A 123 24.31 -0.41 8.39
N THR A 124 25.56 -0.59 7.97
CA THR A 124 26.75 -0.34 8.81
C THR A 124 27.04 1.12 9.09
N ASN A 125 26.41 2.06 8.39
CA ASN A 125 26.68 3.50 8.56
C ASN A 125 25.61 4.23 9.37
N SER A 126 24.48 3.59 9.68
CA SER A 126 23.42 4.21 10.50
C SER A 126 23.70 4.17 11.99
N SER A 127 24.62 3.30 12.47
CA SER A 127 24.96 3.18 13.90
C SER A 127 25.87 4.29 14.42
N LEU A 128 26.47 5.11 13.55
CA LEU A 128 27.42 6.17 13.93
C LEU A 128 26.83 7.59 13.81
N LEU A 129 25.60 7.74 13.34
CA LEU A 129 24.90 9.03 13.20
C LEU A 129 23.86 9.30 14.30
N TYR A 130 23.49 8.28 15.10
CA TYR A 130 22.63 8.47 16.26
C TYR A 130 23.46 8.79 17.50
N GLY A 131 23.74 10.07 17.68
CA GLY A 131 24.25 10.60 18.93
C GLY A 131 23.30 10.23 20.08
N ALA A 132 23.88 9.55 21.08
CA ALA A 132 23.42 9.29 22.43
C ALA A 132 22.13 10.03 22.85
N THR A 133 20.96 9.48 22.51
CA THR A 133 19.75 9.67 23.32
C THR A 133 19.03 8.32 23.44
N SER A 134 18.77 7.96 24.69
CA SER A 134 18.28 6.67 25.13
C SER A 134 16.76 6.59 24.98
N ASP A 135 16.26 6.31 23.77
CA ASP A 135 14.99 5.57 23.64
C ASP A 135 14.76 5.06 22.19
N PRO A 136 14.77 3.74 21.93
CA PRO A 136 14.59 3.18 20.58
C PRO A 136 13.18 3.37 20.00
N GLN A 137 12.17 3.61 20.84
CA GLN A 137 10.77 3.69 20.40
C GLN A 137 10.37 5.06 19.83
N THR A 138 11.09 6.13 20.18
CA THR A 138 10.68 7.51 19.88
C THR A 138 11.19 8.00 18.51
N ALA A 139 12.29 7.43 18.00
CA ALA A 139 12.94 7.90 16.78
C ALA A 139 12.23 7.45 15.48
N VAL A 140 11.61 6.27 15.48
CA VAL A 140 10.96 5.69 14.29
C VAL A 140 9.60 6.35 14.01
N LEU A 141 8.87 6.72 15.08
CA LEU A 141 7.57 7.37 14.96
C LEU A 141 7.64 8.78 14.34
N GLN A 142 8.79 9.45 14.41
CA GLN A 142 8.92 10.80 13.85
C GLN A 142 8.99 10.84 12.32
N HIS A 143 9.26 9.73 11.62
CA HIS A 143 9.42 9.77 10.15
C HIS A 143 8.23 9.17 9.37
N ILE A 144 7.37 8.39 10.02
CA ILE A 144 6.27 7.68 9.36
C ILE A 144 4.96 8.52 9.34
N MET A 145 4.89 9.56 10.17
CA MET A 145 3.69 10.41 10.36
C MET A 145 3.97 11.93 10.27
N GLN A 146 4.95 12.40 9.49
CA GLN A 146 5.12 13.84 9.25
C GLN A 146 4.46 14.26 7.93
N PRO A 147 3.29 14.92 7.94
CA PRO A 147 2.88 15.75 6.82
C PRO A 147 3.77 17.00 6.78
N PHE A 148 4.37 17.30 5.63
CA PHE A 148 4.77 18.65 5.22
C PHE A 148 5.42 19.55 6.32
N ASN A 149 6.52 19.12 6.95
CA ASN A 149 7.31 20.07 7.73
C ASN A 149 8.13 20.97 6.79
N VAL A 150 7.72 22.22 6.70
CA VAL A 150 8.36 23.27 5.88
C VAL A 150 9.82 23.48 6.29
N GLN A 151 10.17 23.25 7.55
CA GLN A 151 11.54 23.41 8.05
C GLN A 151 12.49 22.34 7.49
N SER A 152 12.01 21.10 7.36
CA SER A 152 12.76 19.99 6.75
C SER A 152 12.95 20.21 5.25
N ALA A 153 11.92 20.72 4.57
CA ALA A 153 12.00 21.10 3.16
C ALA A 153 12.93 22.31 2.96
N LEU A 154 12.90 23.31 3.85
CA LEU A 154 13.82 24.46 3.80
C LEU A 154 15.27 24.05 4.03
N HIS A 155 15.53 23.05 4.88
CA HIS A 155 16.88 22.52 5.08
C HIS A 155 17.40 21.86 3.80
N ALA A 156 16.56 21.08 3.12
CA ALA A 156 16.89 20.48 1.82
C ALA A 156 17.10 21.52 0.69
N PHE A 157 16.36 22.65 0.73
CA PHE A 157 16.55 23.78 -0.20
C PHE A 157 17.73 24.69 0.17
N GLY A 158 18.10 24.78 1.45
CA GLY A 158 19.24 25.58 1.93
C GLY A 158 20.58 24.96 1.53
N ASP A 159 20.67 23.63 1.55
CA ASP A 159 21.88 22.90 1.14
C ASP A 159 22.17 22.98 -0.36
N THR A 160 21.19 23.42 -1.18
CA THR A 160 21.37 23.56 -2.63
C THR A 160 22.23 24.79 -3.02
N MET A 161 22.45 25.76 -2.12
CA MET A 161 23.27 26.94 -2.40
C MET A 161 24.72 26.87 -1.88
N SER A 162 25.11 25.77 -1.24
CA SER A 162 26.51 25.55 -0.81
C SER A 162 27.19 24.53 -1.71
N LEU A 163 27.43 24.89 -2.96
CA LEU A 163 28.28 24.11 -3.86
C LEU A 163 29.74 24.16 -3.38
N ASN A 164 30.14 23.21 -2.54
CA ASN A 164 31.54 22.80 -2.46
C ASN A 164 31.71 21.34 -1.99
N ARG A 165 31.95 20.48 -2.99
CA ARG A 165 32.76 19.25 -2.95
C ARG A 165 33.00 18.62 -1.57
N ARG A 166 32.24 17.57 -1.28
CA ARG A 166 32.73 16.23 -0.89
C ARG A 166 31.61 15.22 -1.14
N ASN A 167 31.96 14.02 -1.56
CA ASN A 167 31.05 12.91 -1.85
C ASN A 167 30.25 12.51 -0.61
N GLU A 168 29.12 13.17 -0.36
CA GLU A 168 28.06 12.65 0.49
C GLU A 168 26.86 12.33 -0.40
N SER A 169 26.74 11.04 -0.71
CA SER A 169 25.53 10.49 -1.31
C SER A 169 24.39 10.71 -0.32
N ILE A 170 23.49 11.64 -0.65
CA ILE A 170 22.22 11.83 0.05
C ILE A 170 21.50 10.48 0.07
N SER A 171 21.43 9.84 1.24
CA SER A 171 20.68 8.60 1.43
C SER A 171 19.19 8.92 1.47
N VAL A 172 18.60 9.06 0.29
CA VAL A 172 17.15 8.95 0.14
C VAL A 172 16.77 7.59 0.73
N PRO A 173 15.83 7.50 1.70
CA PRO A 173 15.45 6.21 2.26
C PRO A 173 15.02 5.31 1.09
N LEU A 174 15.78 4.23 0.89
CA LEU A 174 15.51 3.22 -0.12
C LEU A 174 14.14 2.62 0.20
N SER A 175 13.09 3.18 -0.40
CA SER A 175 11.78 2.54 -0.41
C SER A 175 11.99 1.16 -1.03
N GLY A 176 11.78 0.14 -0.20
CA GLY A 176 11.86 -1.24 -0.64
C GLY A 176 10.87 -1.43 -1.77
N GLN A 177 11.26 -2.20 -2.77
CA GLN A 177 10.31 -2.57 -3.81
C GLN A 177 9.27 -3.48 -3.16
N SER A 178 8.02 -3.03 -3.14
CA SER A 178 6.94 -3.88 -2.61
C SER A 178 6.81 -5.14 -3.47
N ALA A 179 6.66 -6.27 -2.80
CA ALA A 179 6.36 -7.55 -3.43
C ALA A 179 4.87 -7.69 -3.79
N VAL A 180 4.02 -6.72 -3.45
CA VAL A 180 2.57 -6.79 -3.67
C VAL A 180 2.04 -5.51 -4.30
N ASP A 181 0.97 -5.62 -5.07
CA ASP A 181 0.21 -4.49 -5.59
C ASP A 181 -0.97 -4.14 -4.69
N ILE A 182 -1.53 -5.17 -4.05
CA ILE A 182 -2.74 -5.10 -3.21
C ILE A 182 -2.42 -5.78 -1.87
N LEU A 183 -2.71 -5.12 -0.76
CA LEU A 183 -2.58 -5.69 0.58
C LEU A 183 -3.96 -5.75 1.26
N ILE A 184 -4.35 -6.94 1.70
CA ILE A 184 -5.49 -7.16 2.58
C ILE A 184 -4.97 -7.43 3.99
N CYS A 185 -5.46 -6.71 4.99
CA CYS A 185 -4.92 -6.81 6.35
C CYS A 185 -5.93 -6.47 7.44
N THR A 186 -5.61 -6.84 8.68
CA THR A 186 -6.28 -6.28 9.87
C THR A 186 -5.57 -5.02 10.36
N PRO A 187 -6.26 -4.07 11.02
CA PRO A 187 -5.66 -2.81 11.48
C PRO A 187 -4.41 -3.01 12.34
N GLY A 188 -4.49 -3.90 13.34
CA GLY A 188 -3.36 -4.14 14.24
C GLY A 188 -2.14 -4.72 13.52
N ARG A 189 -2.35 -5.62 12.55
CA ARG A 189 -1.25 -6.23 11.81
C ARG A 189 -0.62 -5.26 10.80
N LEU A 190 -1.43 -4.39 10.19
CA LEU A 190 -0.92 -3.28 9.37
C LEU A 190 0.02 -2.38 10.18
N MET A 191 -0.39 -1.99 11.39
CA MET A 191 0.46 -1.16 12.27
C MET A 191 1.77 -1.88 12.61
N SER A 192 1.72 -3.18 12.95
CA SER A 192 2.94 -3.95 13.20
C SER A 192 3.89 -3.93 12.00
N HIS A 193 3.38 -4.02 10.76
CA HIS A 193 4.22 -3.95 9.56
C HIS A 193 4.77 -2.55 9.28
N LEU A 194 3.97 -1.50 9.50
CA LEU A 194 4.44 -0.11 9.38
C LEU A 194 5.60 0.19 10.33
N GLU A 195 5.54 -0.31 11.55
CA GLU A 195 6.56 -0.06 12.57
C GLU A 195 7.78 -0.97 12.43
N ASN A 196 7.57 -2.26 12.15
CA ASN A 196 8.60 -3.27 12.33
C ASN A 196 9.07 -3.93 11.03
N THR A 197 8.56 -3.53 9.85
CA THR A 197 9.02 -4.04 8.54
C THR A 197 9.85 -3.00 7.81
N PRO A 198 11.19 -3.14 7.80
CA PRO A 198 12.05 -2.24 7.06
C PRO A 198 11.61 -2.14 5.60
N ALA A 199 11.59 -0.91 5.09
CA ALA A 199 11.27 -0.59 3.70
C ALA A 199 9.80 -0.83 3.28
N PHE A 200 8.92 -1.25 4.18
CA PHE A 200 7.48 -1.22 3.97
C PHE A 200 6.97 0.22 3.94
N SER A 201 6.29 0.60 2.87
CA SER A 201 5.88 1.98 2.62
C SER A 201 4.54 2.03 1.90
N LEU A 202 3.72 3.02 2.27
CA LEU A 202 2.44 3.33 1.63
C LEU A 202 2.55 4.52 0.65
N GLN A 203 3.76 4.96 0.28
CA GLN A 203 3.98 6.16 -0.53
C GLN A 203 3.31 6.15 -1.92
N HIS A 204 2.96 4.97 -2.43
CA HIS A 204 2.31 4.79 -3.73
C HIS A 204 0.84 4.40 -3.62
N LEU A 205 0.27 4.48 -2.41
CA LEU A 205 -1.11 4.10 -2.18
C LEU A 205 -2.05 4.98 -3.00
N ARG A 206 -2.95 4.34 -3.74
CA ARG A 206 -4.00 4.97 -4.57
C ARG A 206 -5.39 4.67 -4.03
N PHE A 207 -5.59 3.47 -3.49
CA PHE A 207 -6.85 3.01 -2.94
C PHE A 207 -6.69 2.62 -1.48
N LEU A 208 -7.59 3.14 -0.65
CA LEU A 208 -7.79 2.71 0.72
C LEU A 208 -9.25 2.28 0.87
N VAL A 209 -9.47 1.04 1.31
CA VAL A 209 -10.78 0.49 1.63
C VAL A 209 -10.79 0.11 3.10
N ILE A 210 -11.84 0.53 3.81
CA ILE A 210 -12.08 0.30 5.24
C ILE A 210 -13.39 -0.45 5.43
#